data_AF-A0AAD9F333-F1
#
_entry.id   AF-A0AAD9F333-F1
#
_cell.length_a   1.000
_cell.length_b   1.000
_cell.length_c   1.000
_cell.angle_alpha   90.00
_cell.angle_beta   90.00
_cell.angle_gamma   90.00
#
_symmetry.space_group_name_H-M   'P 1'
#
loop_
_entity.id
_entity.type
_entity.pdbx_description
1 polymer ?
#
loop_
_entity_poly.entity_id
_entity_poly.type
_entity_poly.pdbx_seq_one_letter_code
_entity_poly.pdbx_strand_id
1 'polypeptide(L)'
;MVLESISRIIKVQLPAYLKRLPLPETIGGFARLTVSEWLRLLPLLGILALLGYLTIRPFLPKKKKQRDSLINLKIQKENPKVVNEIDIEDLNSANVCYCRCWRSKTVS
;
A
#
# COMPACT_ATOMS: atom_id res chain seq x y z
N MET A 1 -18.95 -32.57 1.67
CA MET A 1 -18.04 -32.43 2.82
C MET A 1 -17.65 -30.97 3.09
N VAL A 2 -16.94 -30.27 2.19
CA VAL A 2 -16.47 -28.88 2.45
C VAL A 2 -17.60 -27.88 2.70
N LEU A 3 -18.64 -27.89 1.86
CA LEU A 3 -19.77 -26.95 1.97
C LEU A 3 -20.58 -27.15 3.26
N GLU A 4 -20.67 -28.39 3.74
CA GLU A 4 -21.35 -28.72 4.99
C GLU A 4 -20.57 -28.21 6.21
N SER A 5 -19.24 -28.34 6.19
CA SER A 5 -18.36 -27.77 7.22
C SER A 5 -18.47 -26.24 7.27
N ILE A 6 -18.46 -25.58 6.10
CA ILE A 6 -18.64 -24.12 6.00
C ILE A 6 -20.02 -23.71 6.56
N SER A 7 -21.07 -24.43 6.18
CA SER A 7 -22.43 -24.20 6.69
C SER A 7 -22.50 -24.30 8.21
N ARG A 8 -21.85 -25.31 8.81
CA ARG A 8 -21.79 -25.46 10.28
C ARG A 8 -20.99 -24.33 10.95
N ILE A 9 -19.88 -23.89 10.36
CA ILE A 9 -19.10 -22.75 10.88
C ILE A 9 -19.97 -21.49 10.90
N ILE A 10 -20.62 -21.16 9.79
CA ILE A 10 -21.41 -19.93 9.64
C ILE A 10 -22.65 -19.95 10.53
N LYS A 11 -23.39 -21.07 10.54
CA LYS A 11 -24.70 -21.13 11.21
C LYS A 11 -24.62 -21.46 12.68
N VAL A 12 -23.57 -22.15 13.13
CA VAL A 12 -23.49 -22.70 14.49
C VAL A 12 -22.33 -22.10 15.26
N GLN A 13 -21.10 -22.27 14.76
CA GLN A 13 -19.91 -21.92 15.53
C GLN A 13 -19.73 -20.41 15.66
N LEU A 14 -19.95 -19.66 14.58
CA LEU A 14 -19.79 -18.22 14.58
C LEU A 14 -20.79 -17.52 15.52
N PRO A 15 -22.12 -17.77 15.46
CA PRO A 15 -23.06 -17.19 16.41
C PRO A 15 -22.78 -17.60 17.86
N ALA A 16 -22.38 -18.86 18.09
CA ALA A 16 -22.03 -19.33 19.43
C ALA A 16 -20.77 -18.63 19.98
N TYR A 17 -19.78 -18.37 19.12
CA TYR A 17 -18.58 -17.60 19.48
C TYR A 17 -18.94 -16.15 19.80
N LEU A 18 -19.71 -15.49 18.93
CA LEU A 18 -20.09 -14.08 19.10
C LEU A 18 -20.88 -13.85 20.39
N LYS A 19 -21.78 -14.77 20.77
CA LYS A 19 -22.54 -14.71 22.03
C LYS A 19 -21.67 -14.82 23.29
N ARG A 20 -20.45 -15.37 23.18
CA ARG A 20 -19.51 -15.56 24.29
C ARG A 20 -18.48 -14.45 24.41
N LEU A 21 -18.53 -13.44 23.54
CA LEU A 21 -17.60 -12.32 23.61
C LEU A 21 -17.92 -11.43 24.82
N PRO A 22 -16.90 -10.98 25.57
CA PRO A 22 -17.07 -10.07 26.70
C PRO A 22 -17.29 -8.64 26.18
N LEU A 23 -18.46 -8.39 25.58
CA LEU A 23 -18.85 -7.06 25.11
C LEU A 23 -19.53 -6.30 26.25
N PRO A 24 -18.93 -5.21 26.76
CA PRO A 24 -19.56 -4.40 27.78
C PRO A 24 -20.75 -3.63 27.18
N GLU A 25 -21.82 -3.48 27.95
CA GLU A 25 -23.03 -2.75 27.54
C GLU A 25 -22.82 -1.23 27.56
N THR A 26 -21.75 -0.75 28.20
CA THR A 26 -21.40 0.68 28.32
C THR A 26 -19.98 0.94 27.87
N ILE A 27 -19.73 2.15 27.37
CA ILE A 27 -18.40 2.60 26.92
C ILE A 27 -17.38 2.54 28.08
N GLY A 28 -17.80 2.85 29.31
CA GLY A 28 -16.95 2.74 30.50
C GLY A 28 -16.62 1.31 30.93
N GLY A 29 -17.36 0.31 30.45
CA GLY A 29 -17.11 -1.09 30.77
C GLY A 29 -15.85 -1.66 30.11
N PHE A 30 -15.38 -1.07 29.02
CA PHE A 30 -14.11 -1.49 28.38
C PHE A 30 -12.91 -1.29 29.30
N ALA A 31 -12.93 -0.28 30.18
CA ALA A 31 -11.86 -0.04 31.15
C ALA A 31 -11.77 -1.10 32.25
N ARG A 32 -12.82 -1.93 32.40
CA ARG A 32 -12.91 -2.97 33.44
C ARG A 32 -12.59 -4.37 32.91
N LEU A 33 -12.30 -4.52 31.62
CA LEU A 33 -11.97 -5.79 31.02
C LEU A 33 -10.58 -6.26 31.44
N THR A 34 -10.46 -7.55 31.74
CA THR A 34 -9.18 -8.21 31.99
C THR A 34 -8.36 -8.38 30.71
N VAL A 35 -7.05 -8.60 30.83
CA VAL A 35 -6.16 -8.83 29.68
C VAL A 35 -6.63 -10.01 28.83
N SER A 36 -7.12 -11.09 29.44
CA SER A 36 -7.65 -12.24 28.71
C SER A 36 -8.91 -11.94 27.90
N GLU A 37 -9.77 -11.04 28.40
CA GLU A 37 -10.99 -10.63 27.70
C GLU A 37 -10.65 -9.72 26.52
N TRP A 38 -9.68 -8.81 26.69
CA TRP A 38 -9.12 -8.01 25.60
C TRP A 38 -8.55 -8.89 24.48
N LEU A 39 -7.81 -9.94 24.81
CA LEU A 39 -7.28 -10.88 23.82
C LEU A 39 -8.38 -11.58 23.02
N ARG A 40 -9.49 -11.95 23.67
CA ARG A 40 -10.65 -12.57 22.98
C ARG A 40 -11.39 -11.60 22.05
N LEU A 41 -11.32 -10.30 22.31
CA LEU A 41 -11.91 -9.27 21.47
C LEU A 41 -11.06 -8.93 20.24
N LEU A 42 -9.76 -9.24 20.24
CA LEU A 42 -8.83 -8.89 19.15
C LEU A 42 -9.31 -9.28 17.75
N PRO A 43 -9.86 -10.49 17.50
CA PRO A 43 -10.34 -10.84 16.16
C PRO A 43 -11.46 -9.91 15.67
N LEU A 44 -12.40 -9.56 16.56
CA LEU A 44 -13.50 -8.65 16.23
C LEU A 44 -12.98 -7.24 15.99
N LEU A 45 -12.13 -6.73 16.89
CA LEU A 45 -11.53 -5.40 16.76
C LEU A 45 -10.68 -5.28 15.49
N GLY A 46 -9.92 -6.33 15.14
CA GLY A 46 -9.14 -6.38 13.91
C GLY A 46 -10.01 -6.29 12.66
N ILE A 47 -11.13 -7.01 12.62
CA ILE A 47 -12.10 -6.93 11.51
C ILE A 47 -12.71 -5.53 11.42
N LEU A 48 -13.15 -4.95 12.54
CA LEU A 48 -13.73 -3.60 12.58
C LEU A 48 -12.72 -2.54 12.14
N ALA A 49 -11.47 -2.64 12.62
CA ALA A 49 -10.39 -1.73 12.23
C ALA A 49 -10.06 -1.85 10.75
N LEU A 50 -10.00 -3.07 10.21
CA LEU A 50 -9.76 -3.30 8.78
C LEU A 50 -10.89 -2.71 7.92
N LEU A 51 -12.15 -2.97 8.28
CA LEU A 51 -13.30 -2.41 7.57
C LEU A 51 -13.31 -0.88 7.63
N GLY A 52 -13.09 -0.29 8.82
CA GLY A 52 -12.99 1.15 8.98
C GLY A 52 -11.83 1.77 8.19
N TYR A 53 -10.68 1.09 8.14
CA TYR A 53 -9.57 1.54 7.31
C TYR A 53 -9.92 1.49 5.83
N LEU A 54 -10.52 0.40 5.34
CA LEU A 54 -10.88 0.25 3.93
C LEU A 54 -11.93 1.28 3.48
N THR A 55 -12.89 1.63 4.35
CA THR A 55 -13.91 2.65 4.04
C THR A 55 -13.33 4.06 4.03
N ILE A 56 -12.38 4.38 4.91
CA ILE A 56 -11.78 5.72 5.01
C ILE A 56 -10.63 5.92 3.99
N ARG A 57 -9.90 4.85 3.65
CA ARG A 57 -8.73 4.88 2.73
C ARG A 57 -8.94 5.65 1.41
N PRO A 58 -10.08 5.55 0.68
CA PRO A 58 -10.26 6.31 -0.55
C PRO A 58 -10.36 7.82 -0.35
N PHE A 59 -10.79 8.26 0.84
CA PHE A 59 -10.93 9.68 1.19
C PHE A 59 -9.65 10.29 1.78
N LEU A 60 -8.68 9.45 2.18
CA LEU A 60 -7.38 9.93 2.63
C LEU A 60 -6.58 10.49 1.44
N PRO A 61 -5.95 11.67 1.59
CA PRO A 61 -5.13 12.24 0.52
C PRO A 61 -4.00 11.28 0.18
N LYS A 62 -4.05 10.71 -1.02
CA LYS A 62 -2.93 9.95 -1.55
C LYS A 62 -1.78 10.93 -1.72
N LYS A 63 -0.64 10.68 -1.05
CA LYS A 63 0.62 11.32 -1.44
C LYS A 63 0.79 10.99 -2.92
N LYS A 64 0.67 12.00 -3.81
CA LYS A 64 1.02 11.83 -5.22
C LYS A 64 2.42 11.25 -5.21
N LYS A 65 2.60 10.01 -5.67
CA LYS A 65 3.94 9.50 -5.91
C LYS A 65 4.51 10.44 -6.97
N GLN A 66 5.41 11.32 -6.56
CA GLN A 66 6.15 12.23 -7.45
C GLN A 66 6.90 11.49 -8.57
N ARG A 67 6.92 10.14 -8.52
CA ARG A 67 7.48 9.27 -9.54
C ARG A 67 6.79 9.41 -10.90
N ASP A 68 5.50 9.78 -10.95
CA ASP A 68 4.76 9.79 -12.22
C ASP A 68 5.19 10.94 -13.16
N SER A 69 5.99 11.90 -12.69
CA SER A 69 6.53 12.99 -13.51
C SER A 69 8.04 12.91 -13.76
N LEU A 70 8.73 11.85 -13.32
CA LEU A 70 10.18 11.76 -13.51
C LEU A 70 10.51 11.29 -14.93
N ILE A 71 11.06 12.20 -15.73
CA ILE A 71 11.49 11.90 -17.11
C ILE A 71 12.75 11.02 -17.07
N ASN A 72 13.82 11.45 -16.39
CA ASN A 72 15.02 10.65 -16.19
C ASN A 72 14.81 9.65 -15.05
N LEU A 73 14.95 8.35 -15.31
CA LEU A 73 14.79 7.31 -14.29
C LEU A 73 16.12 6.78 -13.72
N LYS A 74 17.21 6.83 -14.49
CA LYS A 74 18.43 6.07 -14.17
C LYS A 74 19.76 6.75 -14.53
N ILE A 75 19.78 7.74 -15.41
CA ILE A 75 21.02 8.28 -15.97
C ILE A 75 21.60 9.33 -15.00
N GLN A 76 22.86 9.14 -14.57
CA GLN A 76 23.66 10.09 -13.77
C GLN A 76 22.87 10.75 -12.62
N LYS A 77 22.36 9.95 -11.69
CA LYS A 77 21.47 10.42 -10.61
C LYS A 77 22.20 11.14 -9.48
N GLU A 78 23.49 10.93 -9.40
CA GLU A 78 24.44 11.63 -8.55
C GLU A 78 24.69 13.07 -9.02
N ASN A 79 24.47 13.37 -10.30
CA ASN A 79 24.61 14.71 -10.84
C ASN A 79 23.28 15.49 -10.69
N PRO A 80 23.25 16.63 -9.99
CA PRO A 80 22.02 17.42 -9.84
C PRO A 80 21.48 17.96 -11.16
N LYS A 81 22.33 18.15 -12.18
CA LYS A 81 21.95 18.61 -13.51
C LYS A 81 22.84 17.97 -14.58
N VAL A 82 22.28 16.98 -15.26
CA VAL A 82 22.95 16.27 -16.36
C VAL A 82 22.87 17.12 -17.63
N VAL A 83 24.03 17.50 -18.16
CA VAL A 83 24.22 18.29 -19.39
C VAL A 83 25.30 17.61 -20.22
N ASN A 84 25.09 17.53 -21.53
CA ASN A 84 26.06 17.00 -22.49
C ASN A 84 26.47 18.13 -23.44
N GLU A 85 27.76 18.36 -23.55
CA GLU A 85 28.37 19.28 -24.52
C GLU A 85 28.93 18.46 -25.67
N ILE A 86 28.72 18.92 -26.90
CA ILE A 86 29.11 18.23 -28.12
C ILE A 86 29.75 19.27 -29.03
N ASP A 87 30.96 18.97 -29.50
CA ASP A 87 31.60 19.75 -30.55
C ASP A 87 31.12 19.29 -31.92
N ILE A 88 30.83 20.23 -32.82
CA ILE A 88 30.17 19.93 -34.10
C ILE A 88 31.18 19.37 -35.10
N GLU A 89 32.43 19.77 -34.95
CA GLU A 89 33.60 19.41 -35.73
C GLU A 89 33.96 17.92 -35.55
N ASP A 90 33.65 17.34 -34.39
CA ASP A 90 33.93 15.94 -34.05
C ASP A 90 32.84 14.96 -34.55
N LEU A 91 31.81 15.45 -35.23
CA LEU A 91 30.73 14.62 -35.75
C LEU A 91 31.20 13.84 -36.99
N ASN A 92 31.69 12.61 -36.74
CA ASN A 92 32.19 11.69 -37.77
C ASN A 92 31.13 11.12 -38.73
N SER A 93 29.85 11.50 -38.58
CA SER A 93 28.77 11.01 -39.44
C SER A 93 27.80 12.11 -39.83
N ALA A 94 27.31 12.06 -41.06
CA ALA A 94 26.40 13.06 -41.63
C ALA A 94 25.08 13.23 -40.84
N ASN A 95 24.64 12.21 -40.10
CA ASN A 95 23.47 12.29 -39.24
C ASN A 95 23.76 11.66 -37.87
N VAL A 96 23.74 12.45 -36.82
CA VAL A 96 23.88 12.00 -35.43
C VAL A 96 22.58 12.24 -34.67
N CYS A 97 22.14 11.23 -33.92
CA CYS A 97 20.90 11.27 -33.16
C CYS A 97 21.19 11.30 -31.66
N TYR A 98 20.68 12.32 -30.97
CA TYR A 98 20.83 12.47 -29.52
C TYR A 98 19.56 12.09 -28.76
N CYS A 99 19.73 11.50 -27.57
CA CYS A 99 18.62 11.08 -26.74
C CYS A 99 17.91 12.29 -26.12
N ARG A 100 16.59 12.41 -26.31
CA ARG A 100 15.74 13.39 -25.61
C ARG A 100 14.78 12.74 -24.60
N CYS A 101 14.72 11.41 -24.57
CA CYS A 101 13.74 10.66 -23.78
C CYS A 101 14.30 10.08 -22.47
N TRP A 102 15.61 10.16 -22.24
CA TRP A 102 16.29 9.54 -21.08
C TRP A 102 16.09 8.02 -20.97
N ARG A 103 15.95 7.34 -22.12
CA ARG A 103 15.83 5.87 -22.21
C ARG A 103 16.92 5.21 -23.04
N SER A 104 17.78 5.99 -23.69
CA SER A 104 18.90 5.44 -24.45
C SER A 104 19.83 4.68 -23.51
N LYS A 105 20.31 3.52 -23.96
CA LYS A 105 21.36 2.76 -23.28
C LYS A 105 22.74 3.31 -23.59
N THR A 106 22.89 3.97 -24.74
CA THR A 106 24.06 4.75 -25.09
C THR A 106 23.89 6.14 -24.48
N VAL A 107 24.75 6.47 -23.54
CA VAL A 107 24.89 7.83 -23.03
C VAL A 107 25.70 8.56 -24.09
N SER A 108 25.03 9.40 -24.89
CA SER A 108 25.67 10.47 -25.65
C SER A 108 25.95 11.62 -24.71
#